data_AF-A0A1Y2H8R2-F1
#
_entry.id   AF-A0A1Y2H8R2-F1
#
_cell.length_a   1.000
_cell.length_b   1.000
_cell.length_c   1.000
_cell.angle_alpha   90.00
_cell.angle_beta   90.00
_cell.angle_gamma   90.00
#
_symmetry.space_group_name_H-M   'P 1'
#
loop_
_entity.id
_entity.type
_entity.pdbx_description
1 polymer ?
#
loop_
_entity_poly.entity_id
_entity_poly.type
_entity_poly.pdbx_seq_one_letter_code
_entity_poly.pdbx_strand_id
1 'polypeptide(L)'
;MYTALDSGDLDLLDWIHASEDPLIPDRTDGPWAGFEPFDIVCRNGNVNVLDWLFANGYQFPLSAEKRASLTSSAIHHGHFAVVKNLMRKGLVDNMSMRDWNDCVVSACKNGDFVLLDLLESRCTGSSAPDPRKVAKTQLTGALRGAFYQGRVDVIEWWLFKSSSLKHLFDLNQGKPYLDACKNEVSKFETLSALETWHRAGQPIDYAECIHEASIHGRVDVLDWLLHSTSASEEDFVKAWSVEGEYEDPYGDLYAHYAFDIDNHGKSLVWWRATLPHVAALPVNRGPYENPIHAHYLQHMLNNSSVDLLDPLSAMCEKYGWVVGLLGYWKKMGREQELDQFAHYYLKVASDGGYLEVLDWWQASGLTMECPEDVLSGKTQIRKSVKEWWAKSGLVDDSQF
;
A
#
# COMPACT_ATOMS: atom_id res chain seq x y z
N MET A 1 22.62 -8.73 33.26
CA MET A 1 22.23 -7.34 32.99
C MET A 1 21.04 -7.26 32.03
N TYR A 2 21.16 -7.71 30.77
CA TYR A 2 20.06 -7.67 29.79
C TYR A 2 18.73 -8.24 30.31
N THR A 3 18.71 -9.46 30.82
CA THR A 3 17.50 -10.12 31.34
C THR A 3 16.89 -9.40 32.54
N ALA A 4 17.71 -8.75 33.37
CA ALA A 4 17.25 -7.97 34.52
C ALA A 4 16.63 -6.64 34.08
N LEU A 5 17.24 -5.96 33.11
CA LEU A 5 16.67 -4.77 32.47
C LEU A 5 15.37 -5.09 31.72
N ASP A 6 15.33 -6.23 31.04
CA ASP A 6 14.20 -6.68 30.23
C ASP A 6 12.99 -7.02 31.10
N SER A 7 13.21 -7.79 32.17
CA SER A 7 12.17 -8.20 33.13
C SER A 7 11.76 -7.11 34.12
N GLY A 8 12.59 -6.08 34.31
CA GLY A 8 12.33 -5.03 35.30
C GLY A 8 12.68 -5.43 36.74
N ASP A 9 13.51 -6.45 36.93
CA ASP A 9 13.94 -6.95 38.23
C ASP A 9 15.00 -6.02 38.85
N LEU A 10 14.53 -5.06 39.65
CA LEU A 10 15.39 -4.07 40.31
C LEU A 10 16.33 -4.71 41.33
N ASP A 11 15.90 -5.78 42.02
CA ASP A 11 16.72 -6.46 43.03
C ASP A 11 17.91 -7.17 42.35
N LEU A 12 17.65 -7.80 41.19
CA LEU A 12 18.71 -8.40 40.37
C LEU A 12 19.63 -7.33 39.77
N LEU A 13 19.09 -6.17 39.37
CA LEU A 13 19.90 -5.04 38.90
C LEU A 13 20.81 -4.48 40.01
N ASP A 14 20.30 -4.29 41.22
CA ASP A 14 21.07 -3.87 42.39
C ASP A 14 22.18 -4.88 42.71
N TRP A 15 21.86 -6.18 42.69
CA TRP A 15 22.84 -7.23 42.92
C TRP A 15 23.95 -7.24 41.86
N ILE A 16 23.59 -7.12 40.57
CA ILE A 16 24.56 -7.04 39.48
C ILE A 16 25.44 -5.81 39.65
N HIS A 17 24.86 -4.63 39.89
CA HIS A 17 25.60 -3.38 40.03
C HIS A 17 26.55 -3.38 41.24
N ALA A 18 26.11 -3.92 42.38
CA ALA A 18 26.95 -4.07 43.56
C ALA A 18 28.08 -5.11 43.40
N SER A 19 27.94 -6.02 42.43
CA SER A 19 28.91 -7.10 42.15
C SER A 19 29.89 -6.77 41.02
N GLU A 20 29.70 -5.66 40.29
CA GLU A 20 30.61 -5.23 39.23
C GLU A 20 31.79 -4.42 39.79
N ASP A 21 33.01 -4.80 39.38
CA ASP A 21 34.26 -4.16 39.82
C ASP A 21 34.48 -2.82 39.08
N PRO A 22 34.55 -1.67 39.80
CA PRO A 22 34.74 -0.34 39.21
C PRO A 22 36.09 -0.12 38.50
N LEU A 23 37.01 -1.09 38.52
CA LEU A 23 38.32 -1.02 37.86
C LEU A 23 38.34 -1.56 36.41
N ILE A 24 37.24 -2.13 35.91
CA ILE A 24 37.19 -2.65 34.54
C ILE A 24 36.77 -1.51 33.61
N PRO A 25 37.63 -1.08 32.65
CA PRO A 25 37.30 0.02 31.76
C PRO A 25 36.11 -0.34 30.87
N ASP A 26 35.37 0.71 30.47
CA ASP A 26 34.26 0.73 29.53
C ASP A 26 34.32 -0.44 28.54
N ARG A 27 33.45 -1.45 28.74
CA ARG A 27 33.46 -2.69 27.96
C ARG A 27 32.84 -2.45 26.59
N THR A 28 33.55 -1.71 25.75
CA THR A 28 33.27 -1.59 24.31
C THR A 28 33.62 -2.87 23.52
N ASP A 29 34.17 -3.88 24.19
CA ASP A 29 34.87 -5.01 23.56
C ASP A 29 34.54 -6.38 24.20
N GLY A 30 33.45 -6.46 24.98
CA GLY A 30 32.85 -7.73 25.43
C GLY A 30 31.69 -8.19 24.54
N PRO A 31 31.04 -9.34 24.82
CA PRO A 31 29.77 -9.75 24.15
C PRO A 31 28.60 -8.76 24.40
N TRP A 32 28.86 -7.72 25.19
CA TRP A 32 28.00 -6.58 25.52
C TRP A 32 28.25 -5.37 24.61
N ALA A 33 29.27 -5.41 23.74
CA ALA A 33 29.56 -4.38 22.76
C ALA A 33 28.40 -4.27 21.76
N GLY A 34 27.59 -3.22 21.90
CA GLY A 34 26.37 -2.99 21.12
C GLY A 34 25.07 -3.10 21.91
N PHE A 35 25.09 -3.51 23.18
CA PHE A 35 23.92 -3.49 24.05
C PHE A 35 23.84 -2.18 24.82
N GLU A 36 22.91 -1.30 24.43
CA GLU A 36 22.67 -0.04 25.15
C GLU A 36 21.49 -0.20 26.13
N PRO A 37 21.70 -0.08 27.46
CA PRO A 37 20.65 -0.25 28.47
C PRO A 37 19.40 0.61 28.24
N PHE A 38 19.59 1.82 27.72
CA PHE A 38 18.50 2.72 27.38
C PHE A 38 17.65 2.23 26.19
N ASP A 39 18.19 1.42 25.28
CA ASP A 39 17.41 0.81 24.18
C ASP A 39 16.37 -0.17 24.73
N ILE A 40 16.78 -1.04 25.66
CA ILE A 40 15.90 -2.02 26.31
C ILE A 40 14.80 -1.30 27.09
N VAL A 41 15.16 -0.27 27.86
CA VAL A 41 14.19 0.53 28.62
C VAL A 41 13.21 1.24 27.69
N CYS A 42 13.69 1.80 26.58
CA CYS A 42 12.81 2.43 25.60
C CYS A 42 11.88 1.41 24.93
N ARG A 43 12.35 0.20 24.61
CA ARG A 43 11.54 -0.85 23.98
C ARG A 43 10.54 -1.53 24.90
N ASN A 44 10.80 -1.56 26.20
CA ASN A 44 9.96 -2.25 27.19
C ASN A 44 9.10 -1.30 28.03
N GLY A 45 9.46 -0.01 28.08
CA GLY A 45 8.67 1.02 28.74
C GLY A 45 8.78 1.08 30.25
N ASN A 46 9.76 0.39 30.84
CA ASN A 46 9.89 0.32 32.30
C ASN A 46 10.52 1.61 32.88
N VAL A 47 9.67 2.53 33.34
CA VAL A 47 10.09 3.80 33.94
C VAL A 47 10.89 3.60 35.23
N ASN A 48 10.63 2.52 35.98
CA ASN A 48 11.40 2.25 37.21
C ASN A 48 12.85 1.87 36.87
N VAL A 49 13.04 1.05 35.83
CA VAL A 49 14.38 0.74 35.33
C VAL A 49 15.05 1.98 34.74
N LEU A 50 14.29 2.86 34.06
CA LEU A 50 14.80 4.15 33.58
C LEU A 50 15.35 5.01 34.73
N ASP A 51 14.56 5.17 35.80
CA ASP A 51 14.96 5.95 36.96
C ASP A 51 16.12 5.28 37.73
N TRP A 52 16.14 3.95 37.78
CA TRP A 52 17.26 3.17 38.33
C TRP A 52 18.56 3.41 37.57
N LEU A 53 18.54 3.39 36.23
CA LEU A 53 19.72 3.70 35.40
C LEU A 53 20.27 5.10 35.73
N PHE A 54 19.39 6.10 35.85
CA PHE A 54 19.82 7.45 36.21
C PHE A 54 20.36 7.54 37.65
N ALA A 55 19.76 6.84 38.61
CA ALA A 55 20.22 6.83 39.99
C ALA A 55 21.62 6.21 40.16
N ASN A 56 21.98 5.25 39.29
CA ASN A 56 23.27 4.54 39.31
C ASN A 56 24.31 5.14 38.34
N GLY A 57 24.12 6.36 37.87
CA GLY A 57 25.14 7.12 37.13
C GLY A 57 25.26 6.81 35.63
N TYR A 58 24.37 5.98 35.06
CA TYR A 58 24.34 5.72 33.63
C TYR A 58 24.00 7.01 32.86
N GLN A 59 24.85 7.35 31.88
CA GLN A 59 24.69 8.56 31.08
C GLN A 59 23.80 8.29 29.87
N PHE A 60 22.78 9.13 29.68
CA PHE A 60 21.98 9.09 28.46
C PHE A 60 22.84 9.49 27.25
N PRO A 61 22.66 8.90 26.05
CA PRO A 61 23.54 9.15 24.92
C PRO A 61 23.70 10.64 24.59
N LEU A 62 24.94 11.05 24.28
CA LEU A 62 25.27 12.45 24.01
C LEU A 62 24.86 12.89 22.59
N SER A 63 24.86 11.98 21.60
CA SER A 63 24.49 12.33 20.22
C SER A 63 22.98 12.54 20.09
N ALA A 64 22.57 13.58 19.35
CA ALA A 64 21.16 13.86 19.10
C ALA A 64 20.47 12.70 18.36
N GLU A 65 21.15 12.14 17.35
CA GLU A 65 20.65 11.01 16.55
C GLU A 65 20.34 9.76 17.39
N LYS A 66 21.21 9.39 18.34
CA LYS A 66 20.97 8.22 19.19
C LYS A 66 19.81 8.46 20.14
N ARG A 67 19.75 9.66 20.75
CA ARG A 67 18.60 10.03 21.59
C ARG A 67 17.30 10.00 20.80
N ALA A 68 17.31 10.44 19.55
CA ALA A 68 16.15 10.45 18.66
C ALA A 68 15.67 9.03 18.37
N SER A 69 16.61 8.15 18.03
CA SER A 69 16.35 6.72 17.81
C SER A 69 15.75 6.04 19.05
N LEU A 70 16.32 6.27 20.23
CA LEU A 70 15.79 5.73 21.50
C LEU A 70 14.39 6.26 21.81
N THR A 71 14.18 7.57 21.66
CA THR A 71 12.89 8.20 21.92
C THR A 71 11.83 7.71 20.94
N SER A 72 12.16 7.61 19.65
CA SER A 72 11.28 7.05 18.61
C SER A 72 10.95 5.59 18.88
N SER A 73 11.93 4.78 19.32
CA SER A 73 11.72 3.39 19.72
C SER A 73 10.70 3.27 20.87
N ALA A 74 10.81 4.12 21.89
CA ALA A 74 9.83 4.15 22.98
C ALA A 74 8.42 4.50 22.49
N ILE A 75 8.31 5.45 21.56
CA ILE A 75 7.01 5.87 21.00
C ILE A 75 6.42 4.77 20.13
N HIS A 76 7.24 4.13 19.29
CA HIS A 76 6.82 3.02 18.42
C HIS A 76 6.19 1.88 19.22
N HIS A 77 6.75 1.55 20.39
CA HIS A 77 6.24 0.52 21.29
C HIS A 77 5.15 1.03 22.27
N GLY A 78 4.73 2.29 22.17
CA GLY A 78 3.65 2.86 22.98
C GLY A 78 4.05 3.25 24.41
N HIS A 79 5.34 3.40 24.69
CA HIS A 79 5.89 3.64 26.02
C HIS A 79 6.04 5.13 26.34
N PHE A 80 4.92 5.85 26.31
CA PHE A 80 4.87 7.31 26.44
C PHE A 80 5.32 7.82 27.82
N ALA A 81 5.20 7.00 28.86
CA ALA A 81 5.67 7.35 30.21
C ALA A 81 7.20 7.52 30.25
N VAL A 82 7.95 6.70 29.49
CA VAL A 82 9.40 6.83 29.34
C VAL A 82 9.73 8.14 28.64
N VAL A 83 9.06 8.44 27.53
CA VAL A 83 9.27 9.69 26.76
C VAL A 83 9.00 10.93 27.63
N LYS A 84 7.91 10.91 28.39
CA LYS A 84 7.57 12.01 29.32
C LYS A 84 8.63 12.18 30.41
N ASN A 85 9.20 11.09 30.94
CA ASN A 85 10.28 11.14 31.91
C ASN A 85 11.55 11.75 31.28
N LEU A 86 11.96 11.28 30.09
CA LEU A 86 13.10 11.83 29.34
C LEU A 86 12.95 13.33 29.07
N MET A 87 11.73 13.77 28.69
CA MET A 87 11.40 15.18 28.49
C MET A 87 11.45 16.00 29.79
N ARG A 88 10.94 15.48 30.91
CA ARG A 88 11.01 16.17 32.21
C ARG A 88 12.44 16.39 32.70
N LYS A 89 13.36 15.50 32.34
CA LYS A 89 14.79 15.61 32.65
C LYS A 89 15.56 16.49 31.64
N GLY A 90 14.90 17.06 30.63
CA GLY A 90 15.52 17.91 29.60
C GLY A 90 16.47 17.17 28.65
N LEU A 91 16.41 15.83 28.62
CA LEU A 91 17.37 15.00 27.88
C LEU A 91 17.17 15.02 26.36
N VAL A 92 16.03 15.52 25.91
CA VAL A 92 15.62 15.60 24.51
C VAL A 92 15.45 17.05 24.02
N ASP A 93 15.81 18.04 24.84
CA ASP A 93 15.60 19.47 24.53
C ASP A 93 16.47 19.98 23.36
N ASN A 94 17.59 19.32 23.08
CA ASN A 94 18.53 19.70 22.01
C ASN A 94 18.30 18.95 20.68
N MET A 95 17.24 18.15 20.58
CA MET A 95 16.87 17.47 19.35
C MET A 95 16.34 18.46 18.31
N SER A 96 16.74 18.25 17.06
CA SER A 96 16.19 19.00 15.92
C SER A 96 14.83 18.46 15.49
N MET A 97 14.08 19.21 14.68
CA MET A 97 12.82 18.68 14.10
C MET A 97 13.04 17.46 13.21
N ARG A 98 14.23 17.28 12.63
CA ARG A 98 14.56 16.08 11.88
C ARG A 98 14.58 14.85 12.79
N ASP A 99 15.12 15.00 14.00
CA ASP A 99 15.18 13.96 15.02
C ASP A 99 13.78 13.58 15.54
N TRP A 100 12.87 14.57 15.60
CA TRP A 100 11.48 14.36 15.99
C TRP A 100 10.58 13.78 14.89
N ASN A 101 11.02 13.71 13.63
CA ASN A 101 10.16 13.26 12.53
C ASN A 101 9.64 11.83 12.74
N ASP A 102 10.53 10.90 13.09
CA ASP A 102 10.17 9.50 13.36
C ASP A 102 9.25 9.38 14.58
N CYS A 103 9.44 10.27 15.56
CA CYS A 103 8.61 10.36 16.75
C CYS A 103 7.18 10.80 16.39
N VAL A 104 7.03 11.85 15.57
CA VAL A 104 5.71 12.34 15.10
C VAL A 104 5.01 11.27 14.26
N VAL A 105 5.74 10.61 13.34
CA VAL A 105 5.20 9.51 12.52
C VAL A 105 4.70 8.37 13.40
N SER A 106 5.49 7.95 14.38
CA SER A 106 5.13 6.86 15.31
C SER A 106 3.95 7.24 16.20
N ALA A 107 3.90 8.49 16.68
CA ALA A 107 2.79 9.02 17.46
C ALA A 107 1.48 9.02 16.64
N CYS A 108 1.54 9.40 15.36
CA CYS A 108 0.39 9.34 14.45
C CYS A 108 -0.11 7.91 14.25
N LYS A 109 0.80 6.95 14.02
CA LYS A 109 0.44 5.52 13.86
C LYS A 109 -0.25 4.96 15.11
N ASN A 110 0.25 5.34 16.29
CA ASN A 110 -0.28 4.84 17.56
C ASN A 110 -1.47 5.67 18.09
N GLY A 111 -1.74 6.86 17.53
CA GLY A 111 -2.75 7.80 18.05
C GLY A 111 -2.39 8.43 19.39
N ASP A 112 -1.11 8.70 19.63
CA ASP A 112 -0.68 9.31 20.88
C ASP A 112 -0.81 10.84 20.86
N PHE A 113 -2.02 11.30 21.18
CA PHE A 113 -2.33 12.73 21.28
C PHE A 113 -1.57 13.43 22.39
N VAL A 114 -1.13 12.74 23.44
CA VAL A 114 -0.41 13.37 24.56
C VAL A 114 0.96 13.82 24.10
N LEU A 115 1.67 12.97 23.35
CA LEU A 115 2.94 13.35 22.75
C LEU A 115 2.76 14.41 21.66
N LEU A 116 1.75 14.26 20.80
CA LEU A 116 1.48 15.24 19.75
C LEU A 116 1.20 16.64 20.34
N ASP A 117 0.35 16.74 21.36
CA ASP A 117 0.07 17.99 22.08
C ASP A 117 1.33 18.56 22.75
N LEU A 118 2.19 17.69 23.29
CA LEU A 118 3.44 18.11 23.92
C LEU A 118 4.44 18.66 22.91
N LEU A 119 4.58 18.02 21.74
CA LEU A 119 5.44 18.50 20.65
C LEU A 119 4.94 19.84 20.10
N GLU A 120 3.63 19.96 19.88
CA GLU A 120 2.99 21.21 19.46
C GLU A 120 3.30 22.36 20.46
N SER A 121 3.16 22.11 21.77
CA SER A 121 3.45 23.11 22.80
C SER A 121 4.90 23.62 22.77
N ARG A 122 5.87 22.79 22.39
CA ARG A 122 7.29 23.16 22.27
C ARG A 122 7.58 23.93 20.99
N CYS A 123 6.92 23.59 19.88
CA CYS A 123 7.08 24.27 18.60
C CYS A 123 6.50 25.70 18.59
N THR A 124 5.66 26.06 19.58
CA THR A 124 5.10 27.42 19.73
C THR A 124 6.06 28.42 20.42
N GLY A 125 7.16 27.96 21.01
CA GLY A 125 8.11 28.81 21.76
C GLY A 125 9.25 29.42 20.93
N SER A 126 9.93 30.45 21.48
CA SER A 126 11.05 31.18 20.86
C SER A 126 12.33 30.35 20.57
N SER A 127 12.27 29.03 20.68
CA SER A 127 13.32 28.09 20.24
C SER A 127 12.79 27.12 19.17
N ALA A 128 11.87 27.58 18.32
CA ALA A 128 11.36 26.78 17.21
C ALA A 128 12.52 26.39 16.27
N PRO A 129 12.80 25.09 16.05
CA PRO A 129 13.84 24.68 15.13
C PRO A 129 13.45 25.03 13.69
N ASP A 130 14.42 25.36 12.83
CA ASP A 130 14.17 25.74 11.43
C ASP A 130 13.43 24.60 10.69
N PRO A 131 12.16 24.80 10.29
CA PRO A 131 11.35 23.75 9.71
C PRO A 131 11.71 23.39 8.28
N ARG A 132 12.67 24.09 7.66
CA ARG A 132 13.04 23.93 6.26
C ARG A 132 13.93 22.71 5.96
N LYS A 133 14.12 21.80 6.93
CA LYS A 133 14.96 20.58 6.80
C LYS A 133 14.22 19.27 7.13
N VAL A 134 12.91 19.19 6.90
CA VAL A 134 12.10 17.99 7.20
C VAL A 134 11.95 17.08 5.98
N ALA A 135 12.04 15.76 6.21
CA ALA A 135 11.73 14.75 5.21
C ALA A 135 10.21 14.60 5.08
N LYS A 136 9.60 15.44 4.22
CA LYS A 136 8.16 15.49 3.94
C LYS A 136 7.53 14.12 3.63
N THR A 137 8.29 13.19 3.07
CA THR A 137 7.81 11.89 2.55
C THR A 137 7.31 10.93 3.63
N GLN A 138 7.97 10.84 4.79
CA GLN A 138 7.58 9.91 5.85
C GLN A 138 6.29 10.35 6.56
N LEU A 139 6.14 11.66 6.78
CA LEU A 139 4.94 12.22 7.40
C LEU A 139 3.72 12.05 6.49
N THR A 140 3.88 12.27 5.18
CA THR A 140 2.86 11.95 4.18
C THR A 140 2.45 10.48 4.30
N GLY A 141 3.39 9.54 4.39
CA GLY A 141 3.08 8.12 4.58
C GLY A 141 2.29 7.81 5.86
N ALA A 142 2.57 8.49 6.97
CA ALA A 142 1.81 8.31 8.21
C ALA A 142 0.34 8.74 8.07
N LEU A 143 0.09 9.84 7.35
CA LEU A 143 -1.26 10.35 7.10
C LEU A 143 -2.02 9.52 6.09
N ARG A 144 -1.35 9.07 5.02
CA ARG A 144 -1.88 8.06 4.10
C ARG A 144 -2.34 6.82 4.88
N GLY A 145 -1.52 6.35 5.82
CA GLY A 145 -1.89 5.28 6.75
C GLY A 145 -3.09 5.62 7.64
N ALA A 146 -3.18 6.85 8.16
CA ALA A 146 -4.31 7.30 8.97
C ALA A 146 -5.62 7.33 8.15
N PHE A 147 -5.61 7.84 6.92
CA PHE A 147 -6.76 7.80 6.02
C PHE A 147 -7.12 6.37 5.61
N TYR A 148 -6.12 5.55 5.27
CA TYR A 148 -6.32 4.14 4.93
C TYR A 148 -6.98 3.37 6.08
N GLN A 149 -6.64 3.67 7.34
CA GLN A 149 -7.22 3.04 8.53
C GLN A 149 -8.48 3.74 9.07
N GLY A 150 -8.85 4.90 8.51
CA GLY A 150 -9.98 5.70 9.02
C GLY A 150 -9.77 6.32 10.41
N ARG A 151 -8.52 6.69 10.75
CA ARG A 151 -8.13 7.32 12.01
C ARG A 151 -8.56 8.80 12.05
N VAL A 152 -9.85 9.03 12.24
CA VAL A 152 -10.46 10.36 12.34
C VAL A 152 -9.80 11.20 13.44
N ASP A 153 -9.46 10.56 14.55
CA ASP A 153 -8.79 11.16 15.70
C ASP A 153 -7.45 11.83 15.32
N VAL A 154 -6.62 11.14 14.54
CA VAL A 154 -5.34 11.66 14.01
C VAL A 154 -5.59 12.79 13.01
N ILE A 155 -6.57 12.63 12.13
CA ILE A 155 -6.91 13.63 11.10
C ILE A 155 -7.42 14.93 11.75
N GLU A 156 -8.32 14.84 12.71
CA GLU A 156 -8.83 16.01 13.46
C GLU A 156 -7.71 16.72 14.21
N TRP A 157 -6.78 15.97 14.82
CA TRP A 157 -5.65 16.57 15.50
C TRP A 157 -4.81 17.43 14.54
N TRP A 158 -4.50 16.92 13.35
CA TRP A 158 -3.77 17.69 12.33
C TRP A 158 -4.56 18.84 11.71
N LEU A 159 -5.89 18.74 11.61
CA LEU A 159 -6.71 19.80 11.04
C LEU A 159 -6.90 20.97 12.02
N PHE A 160 -7.09 20.65 13.31
CA PHE A 160 -7.59 21.62 14.29
C PHE A 160 -6.62 21.94 15.42
N LYS A 161 -5.63 21.09 15.72
CA LYS A 161 -4.73 21.27 16.88
C LYS A 161 -3.27 21.55 16.52
N SER A 162 -2.80 21.10 15.36
CA SER A 162 -1.38 21.19 14.96
C SER A 162 -0.99 22.56 14.39
N SER A 163 -1.30 23.66 15.06
CA SER A 163 -1.10 25.02 14.53
C SER A 163 0.35 25.28 14.09
N SER A 164 1.31 25.05 14.99
CA SER A 164 2.74 25.19 14.75
C SER A 164 3.26 24.11 13.83
N LEU A 165 2.75 22.88 13.90
CA LEU A 165 3.23 21.76 13.09
C LEU A 165 2.59 21.69 11.68
N LYS A 166 1.58 22.52 11.40
CA LYS A 166 0.79 22.50 10.14
C LYS A 166 1.63 22.65 8.88
N HIS A 167 2.76 23.35 8.95
CA HIS A 167 3.63 23.58 7.78
C HIS A 167 4.52 22.37 7.46
N LEU A 168 4.72 21.44 8.40
CA LEU A 168 5.36 20.14 8.13
C LEU A 168 4.47 19.26 7.27
N PHE A 169 3.17 19.54 7.36
CA PHE A 169 2.12 18.88 6.63
C PHE A 169 1.94 19.58 5.27
N ASP A 170 2.15 18.83 4.20
CA ASP A 170 1.58 19.22 2.91
C ASP A 170 0.19 18.59 2.72
N LEU A 171 -0.85 19.32 3.15
CA LEU A 171 -2.23 18.81 3.18
C LEU A 171 -2.69 18.31 1.81
N ASN A 172 -2.11 18.86 0.74
CA ASN A 172 -2.68 18.72 -0.59
C ASN A 172 -1.70 18.18 -1.64
N GLN A 173 -0.37 18.31 -1.47
CA GLN A 173 0.57 17.79 -2.47
C GLN A 173 0.74 16.26 -2.39
N GLY A 174 0.30 15.59 -1.32
CA GLY A 174 0.33 14.13 -1.20
C GLY A 174 -1.01 13.42 -1.39
N LYS A 175 -2.10 14.18 -1.59
CA LYS A 175 -3.51 13.72 -1.67
C LYS A 175 -3.84 12.53 -0.73
N PRO A 176 -3.55 12.62 0.59
CA PRO A 176 -3.64 11.47 1.49
C PRO A 176 -5.09 10.96 1.69
N TYR A 177 -6.08 11.82 1.44
CA TYR A 177 -7.50 11.45 1.46
C TYR A 177 -7.85 10.36 0.45
N LEU A 178 -7.10 10.22 -0.64
CA LEU A 178 -7.35 9.17 -1.64
C LEU A 178 -7.20 7.77 -1.06
N ASP A 179 -6.34 7.54 -0.06
CA ASP A 179 -6.19 6.21 0.55
C ASP A 179 -7.46 5.76 1.29
N ALA A 180 -8.27 6.70 1.78
CA ALA A 180 -9.58 6.38 2.36
C ALA A 180 -10.61 5.94 1.29
N CYS A 181 -10.42 6.32 0.02
CA CYS A 181 -11.24 5.86 -1.11
C CYS A 181 -10.90 4.42 -1.54
N LYS A 182 -9.82 3.82 -1.03
CA LYS A 182 -9.32 2.50 -1.47
C LYS A 182 -9.74 1.34 -0.56
N ASN A 183 -9.84 1.57 0.76
CA ASN A 183 -9.96 0.49 1.73
C ASN A 183 -11.42 0.06 2.01
N GLU A 184 -11.85 -1.11 1.53
CA GLU A 184 -13.20 -1.65 1.80
C GLU A 184 -13.36 -2.24 3.22
N VAL A 185 -12.28 -2.70 3.86
CA VAL A 185 -12.34 -3.41 5.15
C VAL A 185 -12.85 -2.50 6.27
N SER A 186 -12.40 -1.24 6.29
CA SER A 186 -12.78 -0.23 7.28
C SER A 186 -13.62 0.87 6.64
N LYS A 187 -14.65 0.48 5.88
CA LYS A 187 -15.42 1.41 5.05
C LYS A 187 -16.08 2.56 5.84
N PHE A 188 -16.58 2.29 7.04
CA PHE A 188 -17.26 3.31 7.87
C PHE A 188 -16.26 4.32 8.43
N GLU A 189 -15.12 3.84 8.92
CA GLU A 189 -14.06 4.67 9.48
C GLU A 189 -13.39 5.51 8.39
N THR A 190 -13.13 4.93 7.23
CA THR A 190 -12.54 5.64 6.08
C THR A 190 -13.51 6.68 5.48
N LEU A 191 -14.81 6.39 5.40
CA LEU A 191 -15.79 7.40 5.01
C LEU A 191 -15.85 8.55 6.04
N SER A 192 -15.83 8.24 7.33
CA SER A 192 -15.80 9.26 8.39
C SER A 192 -14.55 10.15 8.30
N ALA A 193 -13.41 9.58 7.90
CA ALA A 193 -12.18 10.33 7.63
C ALA A 193 -12.34 11.31 6.44
N LEU A 194 -12.94 10.86 5.33
CA LEU A 194 -13.25 11.70 4.17
C LEU A 194 -14.23 12.83 4.53
N GLU A 195 -15.29 12.53 5.26
CA GLU A 195 -16.25 13.53 5.73
C GLU A 195 -15.58 14.57 6.63
N THR A 196 -14.68 14.16 7.51
CA THR A 196 -13.95 15.06 8.41
C THR A 196 -13.05 16.01 7.61
N TRP A 197 -12.36 15.48 6.60
CA TRP A 197 -11.56 16.27 5.66
C TRP A 197 -12.41 17.29 4.89
N HIS A 198 -13.55 16.84 4.36
CA HIS A 198 -14.50 17.69 3.63
C HIS A 198 -15.11 18.78 4.53
N ARG A 199 -15.58 18.42 5.73
CA ARG A 199 -16.13 19.37 6.73
C ARG A 199 -15.12 20.44 7.15
N ALA A 200 -13.83 20.11 7.14
CA ALA A 200 -12.75 21.05 7.41
C ALA A 200 -12.41 21.97 6.22
N GLY A 201 -13.15 21.90 5.11
CA GLY A 201 -12.97 22.74 3.93
C GLY A 201 -11.63 22.52 3.22
N GLN A 202 -11.03 21.34 3.40
CA GLN A 202 -9.81 20.98 2.67
C GLN A 202 -10.15 20.67 1.20
N PRO A 203 -9.26 20.97 0.25
CA PRO A 203 -9.53 20.68 -1.14
C PRO A 203 -9.56 19.16 -1.38
N ILE A 204 -10.47 18.77 -2.26
CA ILE A 204 -10.68 17.39 -2.69
C ILE A 204 -10.69 17.43 -4.22
N ASP A 205 -9.84 16.61 -4.83
CA ASP A 205 -9.96 16.29 -6.25
C ASP A 205 -11.09 15.26 -6.39
N TYR A 206 -12.30 15.75 -6.67
CA TYR A 206 -13.50 14.90 -6.71
C TYR A 206 -13.38 13.84 -7.78
N ALA A 207 -12.91 14.19 -8.97
CA ALA A 207 -12.78 13.25 -10.07
C ALA A 207 -11.81 12.11 -9.73
N GLU A 208 -10.67 12.40 -9.08
CA GLU A 208 -9.76 11.36 -8.61
C GLU A 208 -10.34 10.52 -7.46
N CYS A 209 -11.09 11.13 -6.53
CA CYS A 209 -11.78 10.37 -5.48
C CYS A 209 -12.83 9.42 -6.06
N ILE A 210 -13.62 9.90 -7.03
CA ILE A 210 -14.62 9.10 -7.74
C ILE A 210 -13.91 7.97 -8.49
N HIS A 211 -12.77 8.25 -9.12
CA HIS A 211 -11.98 7.25 -9.82
C HIS A 211 -11.51 6.15 -8.86
N GLU A 212 -10.84 6.52 -7.76
CA GLU A 212 -10.32 5.59 -6.75
C GLU A 212 -11.44 4.78 -6.08
N ALA A 213 -12.54 5.43 -5.69
CA ALA A 213 -13.70 4.76 -5.11
C ALA A 213 -14.36 3.79 -6.10
N SER A 214 -14.41 4.16 -7.38
CA SER A 214 -14.96 3.29 -8.43
C SER A 214 -14.12 2.04 -8.61
N ILE A 215 -12.79 2.16 -8.75
CA ILE A 215 -11.92 0.98 -8.98
C ILE A 215 -11.90 0.03 -7.78
N HIS A 216 -12.05 0.55 -6.56
CA HIS A 216 -12.08 -0.24 -5.32
C HIS A 216 -13.49 -0.66 -4.88
N GLY A 217 -14.55 -0.35 -5.62
CA GLY A 217 -15.90 -0.79 -5.28
C GLY A 217 -16.57 -0.05 -4.12
N ARG A 218 -16.07 1.12 -3.74
CA ARG A 218 -16.54 1.93 -2.60
C ARG A 218 -17.81 2.70 -2.94
N VAL A 219 -18.91 1.96 -3.06
CA VAL A 219 -20.25 2.51 -3.33
C VAL A 219 -20.68 3.52 -2.27
N ASP A 220 -20.30 3.30 -1.01
CA ASP A 220 -20.53 4.25 0.09
C ASP A 220 -19.87 5.61 -0.14
N VAL A 221 -18.65 5.61 -0.67
CA VAL A 221 -17.93 6.85 -1.03
C VAL A 221 -18.55 7.49 -2.28
N LEU A 222 -18.95 6.70 -3.27
CA LEU A 222 -19.65 7.22 -4.47
C LEU A 222 -21.00 7.86 -4.12
N ASP A 223 -21.79 7.22 -3.28
CA ASP A 223 -23.06 7.75 -2.78
C ASP A 223 -22.85 9.03 -1.98
N TRP A 224 -21.83 9.07 -1.11
CA TRP A 224 -21.47 10.26 -0.36
C TRP A 224 -21.03 11.41 -1.27
N LEU A 225 -20.15 11.15 -2.24
CA LEU A 225 -19.69 12.15 -3.20
C LEU A 225 -20.85 12.74 -4.00
N LEU A 226 -21.75 11.89 -4.50
CA LEU A 226 -22.88 12.32 -5.32
C LEU A 226 -23.90 13.17 -4.54
N HIS A 227 -24.21 12.80 -3.30
CA HIS A 227 -25.34 13.38 -2.57
C HIS A 227 -24.95 14.39 -1.49
N SER A 228 -23.73 14.30 -0.97
CA SER A 228 -23.31 15.00 0.25
C SER A 228 -22.11 15.92 0.06
N THR A 229 -21.61 16.05 -1.16
CA THR A 229 -20.50 16.97 -1.49
C THR A 229 -20.88 17.92 -2.61
N SER A 230 -19.94 18.77 -3.03
CA SER A 230 -20.11 19.65 -4.18
C SER A 230 -19.61 19.04 -5.49
N ALA A 231 -19.38 17.71 -5.53
CA ALA A 231 -18.97 17.01 -6.75
C ALA A 231 -20.04 17.22 -7.83
N SER A 232 -19.59 17.69 -9.00
CA SER A 232 -20.43 17.94 -10.16
C SER A 232 -20.51 16.70 -11.05
N GLU A 233 -21.53 16.63 -11.89
CA GLU A 233 -21.60 15.58 -12.91
C GLU A 233 -20.37 15.58 -13.85
N GLU A 234 -19.77 16.75 -14.08
CA GLU A 234 -18.51 16.87 -14.84
C GLU A 234 -17.36 16.12 -14.17
N ASP A 235 -17.29 16.10 -12.83
CA ASP A 235 -16.30 15.32 -12.09
C ASP A 235 -16.51 13.81 -12.29
N PHE A 236 -17.77 13.36 -12.33
CA PHE A 236 -18.10 11.96 -12.61
C PHE A 236 -17.76 11.56 -14.04
N VAL A 237 -18.04 12.42 -15.02
CA VAL A 237 -17.62 12.23 -16.42
C VAL A 237 -16.10 12.19 -16.51
N LYS A 238 -15.41 13.12 -15.84
CA LYS A 238 -13.95 13.19 -15.82
C LYS A 238 -13.33 11.91 -15.26
N ALA A 239 -13.85 11.42 -14.13
CA ALA A 239 -13.40 10.18 -13.51
C ALA A 239 -13.62 8.94 -14.39
N TRP A 240 -14.66 8.96 -15.22
CA TRP A 240 -15.09 7.84 -16.07
C TRP A 240 -14.39 7.78 -17.44
N SER A 241 -14.16 8.93 -18.10
CA SER A 241 -13.81 8.96 -19.53
C SER A 241 -12.53 9.71 -19.88
N VAL A 242 -11.83 10.33 -18.93
CA VAL A 242 -10.57 11.06 -19.25
C VAL A 242 -9.37 10.12 -19.18
N GLU A 243 -8.70 9.97 -20.32
CA GLU A 243 -7.50 9.14 -20.51
C GLU A 243 -6.24 9.90 -20.07
N GLY A 244 -5.34 9.23 -19.34
CA GLY A 244 -3.99 9.74 -19.04
C GLY A 244 -3.86 10.82 -17.97
N GLU A 245 -4.92 11.19 -17.26
CA GLU A 245 -4.85 12.20 -16.17
C GLU A 245 -4.46 11.62 -14.80
N TYR A 246 -4.76 10.34 -14.55
CA TYR A 246 -4.45 9.68 -13.29
C TYR A 246 -3.22 8.81 -13.52
N GLU A 247 -2.05 9.30 -13.12
CA GLU A 247 -0.80 8.54 -13.20
C GLU A 247 -0.96 7.23 -12.43
N ASP A 248 -0.83 6.09 -13.10
CA ASP A 248 -0.54 4.84 -12.41
C ASP A 248 0.91 4.92 -11.90
N PRO A 249 1.15 4.95 -10.58
CA PRO A 249 2.49 5.01 -10.02
C PRO A 249 3.37 3.82 -10.39
N TYR A 250 2.80 2.74 -10.96
CA TYR A 250 3.54 1.56 -11.42
C TYR A 250 3.82 1.55 -12.92
N GLY A 251 3.27 2.50 -13.70
CA GLY A 251 3.47 2.57 -15.16
C GLY A 251 2.86 1.38 -15.92
N ASP A 252 1.99 0.63 -15.26
CA ASP A 252 1.26 -0.50 -15.80
C ASP A 252 -0.04 0.03 -16.44
N LEU A 253 0.02 0.19 -17.76
CA LEU A 253 -1.09 0.66 -18.61
C LEU A 253 -2.35 -0.23 -18.54
N TYR A 254 -2.25 -1.37 -17.85
CA TYR A 254 -3.31 -2.33 -17.66
C TYR A 254 -3.76 -2.26 -16.21
N ALA A 255 -5.05 -2.51 -15.96
CA ALA A 255 -5.57 -2.60 -14.59
C ALA A 255 -4.96 -3.82 -13.88
N HIS A 256 -3.68 -3.74 -13.53
CA HIS A 256 -2.90 -4.75 -12.86
C HIS A 256 -3.15 -4.69 -11.36
N TYR A 257 -3.22 -5.89 -10.78
CA TYR A 257 -3.30 -6.23 -9.36
C TYR A 257 -4.68 -6.15 -8.71
N ALA A 258 -5.20 -7.35 -8.43
CA ALA A 258 -6.20 -7.63 -7.39
C ALA A 258 -7.57 -6.96 -7.53
N PHE A 259 -7.96 -6.54 -8.74
CA PHE A 259 -9.34 -6.18 -9.05
C PHE A 259 -10.19 -7.44 -9.15
N ASP A 260 -10.52 -7.99 -7.98
CA ASP A 260 -11.55 -9.00 -7.86
C ASP A 260 -12.84 -8.46 -8.50
N ILE A 261 -13.51 -9.31 -9.26
CA ILE A 261 -14.82 -9.01 -9.86
C ILE A 261 -15.81 -8.53 -8.79
N ASP A 262 -15.60 -8.97 -7.55
CA ASP A 262 -16.42 -8.63 -6.39
C ASP A 262 -16.27 -7.18 -5.93
N ASN A 263 -15.09 -6.57 -6.14
CA ASN A 263 -14.83 -5.20 -5.72
C ASN A 263 -15.39 -4.24 -6.79
N HIS A 264 -14.99 -4.39 -8.05
CA HIS A 264 -15.43 -3.46 -9.10
C HIS A 264 -16.89 -3.64 -9.52
N GLY A 265 -17.43 -4.86 -9.44
CA GLY A 265 -18.81 -5.14 -9.89
C GLY A 265 -19.87 -4.29 -9.19
N LYS A 266 -19.69 -4.01 -7.88
CA LYS A 266 -20.62 -3.18 -7.10
C LYS A 266 -20.68 -1.75 -7.61
N SER A 267 -19.53 -1.13 -7.88
CA SER A 267 -19.49 0.25 -8.38
C SER A 267 -20.04 0.33 -9.79
N LEU A 268 -19.78 -0.64 -10.67
CA LEU A 268 -20.39 -0.67 -12.02
C LEU A 268 -21.92 -0.74 -11.98
N VAL A 269 -22.49 -1.56 -11.11
CA VAL A 269 -23.95 -1.62 -10.91
C VAL A 269 -24.48 -0.29 -10.37
N TRP A 270 -23.75 0.35 -9.45
CA TRP A 270 -24.09 1.68 -8.96
C TRP A 270 -24.08 2.71 -10.08
N TRP A 271 -23.03 2.76 -10.92
CA TRP A 271 -22.95 3.65 -12.07
C TRP A 271 -24.13 3.49 -13.02
N ARG A 272 -24.52 2.24 -13.32
CA ARG A 272 -25.71 1.95 -14.14
C ARG A 272 -27.00 2.47 -13.51
N ALA A 273 -27.16 2.26 -12.20
CA ALA A 273 -28.39 2.59 -11.50
C ALA A 273 -28.54 4.10 -11.29
N THR A 274 -27.42 4.79 -11.08
CA THR A 274 -27.40 6.16 -10.58
C THR A 274 -27.06 7.18 -11.67
N LEU A 275 -26.11 6.86 -12.57
CA LEU A 275 -25.65 7.75 -13.66
C LEU A 275 -25.53 6.99 -14.99
N PRO A 276 -26.65 6.43 -15.53
CA PRO A 276 -26.63 5.55 -16.69
C PRO A 276 -26.09 6.21 -17.96
N HIS A 277 -26.25 7.53 -18.12
CA HIS A 277 -25.73 8.28 -19.26
C HIS A 277 -24.21 8.46 -19.20
N VAL A 278 -23.64 8.64 -18.00
CA VAL A 278 -22.18 8.67 -17.80
C VAL A 278 -21.61 7.27 -18.03
N ALA A 279 -22.25 6.23 -17.49
CA ALA A 279 -21.82 4.84 -17.65
C ALA A 279 -21.78 4.37 -19.13
N ALA A 280 -22.56 5.01 -19.99
CA ALA A 280 -22.58 4.75 -21.43
C ALA A 280 -21.44 5.45 -22.21
N LEU A 281 -20.70 6.37 -21.58
CA LEU A 281 -19.54 7.03 -22.20
C LEU A 281 -18.37 6.04 -22.37
N PRO A 282 -17.45 6.31 -23.31
CA PRO A 282 -16.25 5.50 -23.45
C PRO A 282 -15.51 5.39 -22.12
N VAL A 283 -15.24 4.16 -21.70
CA VAL A 283 -14.53 3.94 -20.42
C VAL A 283 -13.05 4.25 -20.63
N ASN A 284 -12.46 5.05 -19.75
CA ASN A 284 -11.00 5.27 -19.70
C ASN A 284 -10.21 4.11 -19.07
N ARG A 285 -10.81 2.91 -19.01
CA ARG A 285 -10.23 1.73 -18.37
C ARG A 285 -10.20 0.61 -19.39
N GLY A 286 -9.03 0.07 -19.60
CA GLY A 286 -8.79 -1.01 -20.55
C GLY A 286 -7.36 -0.94 -21.10
N PRO A 287 -6.85 -2.06 -21.62
CA PRO A 287 -7.61 -3.26 -21.93
C PRO A 287 -7.87 -4.18 -20.72
N TYR A 288 -9.07 -4.78 -20.65
CA TYR A 288 -9.49 -5.65 -19.53
C TYR A 288 -9.01 -7.09 -19.73
N GLU A 289 -8.48 -7.70 -18.69
CA GLU A 289 -7.93 -9.05 -18.76
C GLU A 289 -8.99 -10.12 -18.47
N ASN A 290 -9.96 -9.80 -17.60
CA ASN A 290 -11.01 -10.72 -17.19
C ASN A 290 -12.21 -10.63 -18.16
N PRO A 291 -12.50 -11.69 -18.94
CA PRO A 291 -13.60 -11.68 -19.90
C PRO A 291 -14.97 -11.56 -19.24
N ILE A 292 -15.13 -11.99 -17.99
CA ILE A 292 -16.39 -11.80 -17.25
C ILE A 292 -16.59 -10.31 -16.99
N HIS A 293 -15.53 -9.60 -16.61
CA HIS A 293 -15.57 -8.15 -16.39
C HIS A 293 -15.98 -7.41 -17.67
N ALA A 294 -15.32 -7.71 -18.79
CA ALA A 294 -15.68 -7.16 -20.09
C ALA A 294 -17.13 -7.49 -20.49
N HIS A 295 -17.59 -8.71 -20.20
CA HIS A 295 -18.98 -9.12 -20.43
C HIS A 295 -19.97 -8.29 -19.61
N TYR A 296 -19.67 -8.02 -18.34
CA TYR A 296 -20.49 -7.12 -17.50
C TYR A 296 -20.52 -5.71 -18.09
N LEU A 297 -19.39 -5.12 -18.45
CA LEU A 297 -19.36 -3.78 -19.04
C LEU A 297 -20.16 -3.72 -20.35
N GLN A 298 -19.95 -4.69 -21.24
CA GLN A 298 -20.61 -4.74 -22.53
C GLN A 298 -22.12 -4.94 -22.39
N HIS A 299 -22.56 -5.94 -21.61
CA HIS A 299 -23.96 -6.35 -21.58
C HIS A 299 -24.77 -5.70 -20.47
N MET A 300 -24.16 -5.37 -19.33
CA MET A 300 -24.86 -4.68 -18.24
C MET A 300 -24.84 -3.17 -18.39
N LEU A 301 -23.74 -2.58 -18.88
CA LEU A 301 -23.64 -1.12 -19.02
C LEU A 301 -23.92 -0.62 -20.44
N ASN A 302 -24.16 -1.54 -21.39
CA ASN A 302 -24.31 -1.22 -22.81
C ASN A 302 -23.11 -0.43 -23.35
N ASN A 303 -21.93 -0.69 -22.79
CA ASN A 303 -20.71 0.03 -23.14
C ASN A 303 -20.00 -0.70 -24.28
N SER A 304 -19.92 -0.06 -25.45
CA SER A 304 -19.31 -0.65 -26.65
C SER A 304 -17.81 -0.37 -26.79
N SER A 305 -17.21 0.43 -25.90
CA SER A 305 -15.78 0.80 -25.96
C SER A 305 -14.88 -0.15 -25.15
N VAL A 306 -15.35 -1.35 -24.84
CA VAL A 306 -14.60 -2.31 -24.03
C VAL A 306 -13.52 -2.94 -24.89
N ASP A 307 -12.27 -2.53 -24.69
CA ASP A 307 -11.13 -3.23 -25.25
C ASP A 307 -10.69 -4.36 -24.31
N LEU A 308 -10.56 -5.57 -24.84
CA LEU A 308 -10.11 -6.74 -24.09
C LEU A 308 -8.62 -6.92 -24.32
N LEU A 309 -7.88 -7.28 -23.25
CA LEU A 309 -6.47 -7.59 -23.38
C LEU A 309 -6.34 -8.73 -24.39
N ASP A 310 -5.42 -8.59 -25.32
CA ASP A 310 -5.17 -9.66 -26.27
C ASP A 310 -4.67 -10.91 -25.51
N PRO A 311 -5.11 -12.13 -25.89
CA PRO A 311 -4.78 -13.31 -25.12
C PRO A 311 -3.27 -13.60 -25.10
N LEU A 312 -2.49 -13.04 -26.03
CA LEU A 312 -1.06 -13.28 -26.14
C LEU A 312 -0.34 -12.49 -25.06
N SER A 313 -0.67 -11.21 -24.91
CA SER A 313 -0.23 -10.37 -23.79
C SER A 313 -0.64 -11.00 -22.45
N ALA A 314 -1.88 -11.51 -22.35
CA ALA A 314 -2.34 -12.17 -21.13
C ALA A 314 -1.53 -13.44 -20.78
N MET A 315 -1.06 -14.19 -21.79
CA MET A 315 -0.22 -15.37 -21.60
C MET A 315 1.22 -15.03 -21.18
N CYS A 316 1.77 -13.94 -21.72
CA CYS A 316 3.11 -13.46 -21.37
C CYS A 316 3.20 -13.06 -19.89
N GLU A 317 2.15 -12.42 -19.37
CA GLU A 317 2.03 -12.02 -17.96
C GLU A 317 1.64 -13.16 -17.01
N LYS A 318 1.44 -14.38 -17.54
CA LYS A 318 1.15 -15.62 -16.79
C LYS A 318 -0.19 -15.64 -16.04
N TYR A 319 -1.24 -15.08 -16.63
CA TYR A 319 -2.55 -15.10 -16.00
C TYR A 319 -3.24 -16.47 -16.01
N GLY A 320 -3.96 -16.78 -14.93
CA GLY A 320 -4.65 -18.06 -14.76
C GLY A 320 -5.98 -18.20 -15.52
N TRP A 321 -6.48 -17.14 -16.17
CA TRP A 321 -7.80 -17.12 -16.83
C TRP A 321 -7.73 -17.07 -18.37
N VAL A 322 -6.55 -17.29 -18.96
CA VAL A 322 -6.33 -17.22 -20.43
C VAL A 322 -7.33 -18.08 -21.20
N VAL A 323 -7.61 -19.30 -20.74
CA VAL A 323 -8.59 -20.21 -21.37
C VAL A 323 -9.99 -19.58 -21.43
N GLY A 324 -10.40 -18.88 -20.37
CA GLY A 324 -11.67 -18.15 -20.35
C GLY A 324 -11.68 -16.99 -21.34
N LEU A 325 -10.57 -16.26 -21.45
CA LEU A 325 -10.41 -15.14 -22.38
C LEU A 325 -10.46 -15.61 -23.83
N LEU A 326 -9.75 -16.68 -24.16
CA LEU A 326 -9.80 -17.34 -25.48
C LEU A 326 -11.22 -17.80 -25.84
N GLY A 327 -11.90 -18.45 -24.89
CA GLY A 327 -13.31 -18.83 -25.03
C GLY A 327 -14.24 -17.65 -25.31
N TYR A 328 -14.00 -16.52 -24.64
CA TYR A 328 -14.76 -15.30 -24.82
C TYR A 328 -14.53 -14.67 -26.20
N TRP A 329 -13.26 -14.54 -26.62
CA TRP A 329 -12.90 -14.01 -27.94
C TRP A 329 -13.53 -14.80 -29.08
N LYS A 330 -13.50 -16.13 -28.98
CA LYS A 330 -14.19 -17.01 -29.92
C LYS A 330 -15.70 -16.73 -29.93
N LYS A 331 -16.35 -16.65 -28.77
CA LYS A 331 -17.79 -16.34 -28.68
C LYS A 331 -18.16 -14.97 -29.27
N MET A 332 -17.22 -14.02 -29.25
CA MET A 332 -17.36 -12.69 -29.84
C MET A 332 -17.16 -12.66 -31.36
N GLY A 333 -16.92 -13.81 -32.01
CA GLY A 333 -16.72 -13.88 -33.46
C GLY A 333 -15.32 -13.46 -33.92
N ARG A 334 -14.32 -13.48 -33.01
CA ARG A 334 -12.92 -13.11 -33.30
C ARG A 334 -12.06 -14.31 -33.69
N GLU A 335 -12.64 -15.37 -34.26
CA GLU A 335 -11.89 -16.59 -34.62
C GLU A 335 -10.79 -16.33 -35.63
N GLN A 336 -11.05 -15.45 -36.61
CA GLN A 336 -10.06 -15.11 -37.63
C GLN A 336 -8.79 -14.47 -37.02
N GLU A 337 -8.96 -13.64 -36.00
CA GLU A 337 -7.84 -13.00 -35.30
C GLU A 337 -7.06 -14.04 -34.47
N LEU A 338 -7.76 -14.97 -33.82
CA LEU A 338 -7.13 -16.08 -33.10
C LEU A 338 -6.31 -16.98 -34.04
N ASP A 339 -6.87 -17.34 -35.19
CA ASP A 339 -6.20 -18.16 -36.21
C ASP A 339 -4.97 -17.46 -36.81
N GLN A 340 -5.08 -16.16 -37.11
CA GLN A 340 -3.98 -15.38 -37.70
C GLN A 340 -2.71 -15.42 -36.83
N PHE A 341 -2.88 -15.43 -35.51
CA PHE A 341 -1.77 -15.43 -34.55
C PHE A 341 -1.58 -16.78 -33.83
N ALA A 342 -2.22 -17.86 -34.30
CA ALA A 342 -2.20 -19.20 -33.68
C ALA A 342 -0.78 -19.67 -33.29
N HIS A 343 0.17 -19.52 -34.20
CA HIS A 343 1.57 -19.91 -33.98
C HIS A 343 2.23 -19.21 -32.79
N TYR A 344 1.89 -17.95 -32.49
CA TYR A 344 2.42 -17.25 -31.31
C TYR A 344 1.82 -17.81 -30.02
N TYR A 345 0.50 -18.03 -29.97
CA TYR A 345 -0.16 -18.61 -28.80
C TYR A 345 0.38 -20.01 -28.49
N LEU A 346 0.49 -20.87 -29.50
CA LEU A 346 0.98 -22.24 -29.35
C LEU A 346 2.44 -22.27 -28.91
N LYS A 347 3.27 -21.33 -29.38
CA LYS A 347 4.65 -21.16 -28.91
C LYS A 347 4.69 -20.75 -27.44
N VAL A 348 4.00 -19.68 -27.05
CA VAL A 348 4.00 -19.20 -25.65
C VAL A 348 3.41 -20.25 -24.71
N ALA A 349 2.35 -20.97 -25.12
CA ALA A 349 1.80 -22.07 -24.34
C ALA A 349 2.80 -23.22 -24.15
N SER A 350 3.55 -23.56 -25.20
CA SER A 350 4.56 -24.61 -25.13
C SER A 350 5.75 -24.21 -24.26
N ASP A 351 6.22 -22.97 -24.39
CA ASP A 351 7.36 -22.41 -23.66
C ASP A 351 7.03 -22.24 -22.17
N GLY A 352 5.83 -21.73 -21.87
CA GLY A 352 5.32 -21.53 -20.51
C GLY A 352 4.84 -22.81 -19.84
N GLY A 353 4.51 -23.85 -20.61
CA GLY A 353 3.94 -25.10 -20.13
C GLY A 353 2.47 -25.02 -19.76
N TYR A 354 1.70 -24.19 -20.46
CA TYR A 354 0.26 -23.98 -20.29
C TYR A 354 -0.53 -25.08 -21.03
N LEU A 355 -0.60 -26.27 -20.43
CA LEU A 355 -1.26 -27.43 -21.04
C LEU A 355 -2.76 -27.17 -21.24
N GLU A 356 -3.39 -26.45 -20.33
CA GLU A 356 -4.79 -26.05 -20.42
C GLU A 356 -5.10 -25.19 -21.64
N VAL A 357 -4.15 -24.36 -22.10
CA VAL A 357 -4.29 -23.57 -23.32
C VAL A 357 -4.18 -24.46 -24.56
N LEU A 358 -3.25 -25.43 -24.55
CA LEU A 358 -3.09 -26.40 -25.64
C LEU A 358 -4.34 -27.29 -25.77
N ASP A 359 -4.86 -27.80 -24.64
CA ASP A 359 -6.09 -28.57 -24.59
C ASP A 359 -7.28 -27.77 -25.15
N TRP A 360 -7.41 -26.50 -24.73
CA TRP A 360 -8.45 -25.63 -25.25
C TRP A 360 -8.30 -25.40 -26.76
N TRP A 361 -7.09 -25.14 -27.24
CA TRP A 361 -6.82 -24.89 -28.66
C TRP A 361 -7.18 -26.12 -29.50
N GLN A 362 -6.82 -27.31 -29.06
CA GLN A 362 -7.17 -28.56 -29.73
C GLN A 362 -8.68 -28.78 -29.80
N ALA A 363 -9.41 -28.46 -28.71
CA ALA A 363 -10.86 -28.58 -28.66
C ALA A 363 -11.59 -27.45 -29.42
N SER A 364 -10.91 -26.35 -29.69
CA SER A 364 -11.53 -25.15 -30.28
C SER A 364 -11.87 -25.32 -31.77
N GLY A 365 -11.22 -26.24 -32.48
CA GLY A 365 -11.35 -26.38 -33.93
C GLY A 365 -10.65 -25.26 -34.73
N LEU A 366 -9.88 -24.40 -34.06
CA LEU A 366 -8.96 -23.45 -34.70
C LEU A 366 -7.75 -24.19 -35.29
N THR A 367 -7.02 -23.51 -36.16
CA THR A 367 -5.83 -24.05 -36.81
C THR A 367 -4.78 -24.38 -35.75
N MET A 368 -4.31 -25.63 -35.75
CA MET A 368 -3.35 -26.11 -34.76
C MET A 368 -2.17 -26.79 -35.45
N GLU A 369 -0.99 -26.18 -35.32
CA GLU A 369 0.27 -26.69 -35.83
C GLU A 369 1.33 -26.58 -34.72
N CYS A 370 2.20 -27.59 -34.60
CA CYS A 370 3.30 -27.52 -33.64
C CYS A 370 4.29 -26.43 -34.07
N PRO A 371 4.66 -25.48 -33.20
CA PRO A 371 5.61 -24.41 -33.57
C PRO A 371 6.95 -24.96 -34.05
N GLU A 372 7.52 -24.37 -35.12
CA GLU A 372 8.79 -24.81 -35.70
C GLU A 372 9.94 -24.79 -34.68
N ASP A 373 9.95 -23.82 -33.78
CA ASP A 373 10.96 -23.71 -32.71
C ASP A 373 10.89 -24.87 -31.71
N VAL A 374 9.69 -25.41 -31.50
CA VAL A 374 9.44 -26.59 -30.65
C VAL A 374 9.87 -27.86 -31.39
N LEU A 375 9.50 -28.00 -32.67
CA LEU A 375 9.89 -29.15 -33.52
C LEU A 375 11.40 -29.24 -33.75
N SER A 376 12.05 -28.09 -33.97
CA SER A 376 13.50 -28.03 -34.20
C SER A 376 14.33 -28.16 -32.93
N GLY A 377 13.69 -28.27 -31.76
CA GLY A 377 14.34 -28.34 -30.45
C GLY A 377 15.09 -27.05 -30.05
N LYS A 378 14.84 -25.93 -30.75
CA LYS A 378 15.43 -24.63 -30.42
C LYS A 378 14.92 -24.09 -29.09
N THR A 379 13.65 -24.37 -28.77
CA THR A 379 13.08 -23.99 -27.47
C THR A 379 13.11 -25.14 -26.48
N GLN A 380 13.66 -24.89 -25.30
CA GLN A 380 13.66 -25.85 -24.20
C GLN A 380 12.30 -25.89 -23.50
N ILE A 381 11.44 -26.82 -23.91
CA ILE A 381 10.11 -27.03 -23.33
C ILE A 381 10.09 -28.12 -22.25
N ARG A 382 9.09 -28.06 -21.36
CA ARG A 382 8.91 -29.05 -20.29
C ARG A 382 8.59 -30.43 -20.85
N LYS A 383 8.98 -31.50 -20.14
CA LYS A 383 8.69 -32.88 -20.53
C LYS A 383 7.20 -33.14 -20.74
N SER A 384 6.35 -32.58 -19.86
CA SER A 384 4.89 -32.70 -19.95
C SER A 384 4.33 -32.13 -21.25
N VAL A 385 4.92 -31.06 -21.78
CA VAL A 385 4.52 -30.41 -23.04
C VAL A 385 4.96 -31.26 -24.24
N LYS A 386 6.17 -31.85 -24.21
CA LYS A 386 6.60 -32.80 -25.24
C LYS A 386 5.67 -34.01 -25.32
N GLU A 387 5.35 -34.59 -24.16
CA GLU A 387 4.42 -35.71 -24.06
C GLU A 387 3.01 -35.33 -24.55
N TRP A 388 2.60 -34.08 -24.34
CA TRP A 388 1.33 -33.54 -24.86
C TRP A 388 1.36 -33.46 -26.40
N TRP A 389 2.39 -32.84 -27.00
CA TRP A 389 2.51 -32.73 -28.45
C TRP A 389 2.60 -34.09 -29.15
N ALA A 390 3.33 -35.06 -28.59
CA ALA A 390 3.37 -36.42 -29.11
C ALA A 390 1.98 -37.09 -29.08
N LYS A 391 1.23 -36.93 -27.99
CA LYS A 391 -0.14 -37.46 -27.86
C LYS A 391 -1.16 -36.76 -28.75
N SER A 392 -0.91 -35.52 -29.16
CA SER A 392 -1.82 -34.75 -30.02
C SER A 392 -1.96 -35.35 -31.43
N GLY A 393 -1.00 -36.18 -31.87
CA GLY A 393 -0.95 -36.74 -33.23
C GLY A 393 -0.45 -35.76 -34.30
N LEU A 394 -0.08 -34.53 -33.91
CA LEU A 394 0.47 -33.51 -34.80
C LEU A 394 1.99 -33.60 -34.97
N VAL A 395 2.65 -34.41 -34.13
CA VAL A 395 4.11 -34.59 -34.14
C VAL A 395 4.40 -36.08 -33.98
N ASP A 396 5.38 -36.58 -34.74
CA ASP A 396 5.84 -37.97 -34.64
C ASP A 396 6.77 -38.13 -33.42
N ASP A 397 6.71 -39.29 -32.74
CA ASP A 397 7.57 -39.63 -31.59
C ASP A 397 9.06 -39.52 -31.95
N SER A 398 9.40 -39.61 -33.24
CA SER A 398 10.77 -39.46 -33.76
C SER A 398 11.31 -38.01 -33.75
N GLN A 399 10.45 -37.01 -33.52
CA GLN A 399 10.78 -35.58 -33.62
C GLN A 399 11.04 -34.90 -32.26
N PHE A 400 11.00 -35.60 -31.12
CA PHE A 400 11.07 -35.00 -29.77
C PHE A 400 12.09 -35.55 -28.77
#